data_AF-A0A1Q7F9H7-F1
#
_entry.id   AF-A0A1Q7F9H7-F1
#
_cell.length_a   1.000
_cell.length_b   1.000
_cell.length_c   1.000
_cell.angle_alpha   90.00
_cell.angle_beta   90.00
_cell.angle_gamma   90.00
#
_symmetry.space_group_name_H-M   'P 1'
#
loop_
_entity.id
_entity.type
_entity.pdbx_description
1 polymer ?
#
loop_
_entity_poly.entity_id
_entity_poly.type
_entity_poly.pdbx_seq_one_letter_code
_entity_poly.pdbx_strand_id
1 'polypeptide(L)'
;MRVNEVVSVAGFVLPSTRVDVLLTGNPSGASEQQTTTVLENVAVIATGQRLERNAAGDPQSTPVITLLVSPDDAQKLTLASTQGRIQLALRNPLDTKQQDLASMRTNSLYKNVSAPMPVVRERHKRKTVELPPAPDLYTVQVIRGNKTDLQKF
;
A
#
# COMPACT_ATOMS: atom_id res chain seq x y z
N MET A 1 -7.02 6.44 -21.35
CA MET A 1 -6.22 6.61 -20.12
C MET A 1 -4.94 7.31 -20.51
N ARG A 2 -4.54 8.37 -19.79
CA ARG A 2 -3.33 9.14 -20.12
C ARG A 2 -2.17 8.51 -19.38
N VAL A 3 -1.25 7.90 -20.11
CA VAL A 3 -0.04 7.30 -19.52
C VAL A 3 0.95 8.46 -19.30
N ASN A 4 1.13 8.88 -18.05
CA ASN A 4 2.19 9.82 -17.72
C ASN A 4 3.52 9.05 -17.71
N GLU A 5 4.41 9.45 -18.59
CA GLU A 5 5.61 8.71 -18.99
C GLU A 5 6.64 8.53 -17.88
N VAL A 6 7.25 7.34 -17.86
CA VAL A 6 8.68 7.18 -17.54
C VAL A 6 9.30 6.26 -18.59
N VAL A 7 9.88 6.91 -19.61
CA VAL A 7 11.02 6.63 -20.52
C VAL A 7 11.58 5.21 -20.75
N SER A 8 11.40 4.19 -19.91
CA SER A 8 12.23 2.97 -20.04
C SER A 8 11.88 2.03 -21.20
N VAL A 9 10.75 2.20 -21.90
CA VAL A 9 10.34 1.29 -23.00
C VAL A 9 9.79 1.98 -24.25
N ALA A 10 9.77 3.32 -24.29
CA ALA A 10 9.26 4.09 -25.42
C ALA A 10 10.16 3.89 -26.64
N GLY A 11 9.79 2.95 -27.53
CA GLY A 11 10.52 2.62 -28.76
C GLY A 11 10.72 1.13 -29.00
N PHE A 12 10.61 0.28 -27.96
CA PHE A 12 10.79 -1.17 -28.08
C PHE A 12 9.49 -1.97 -27.90
N VAL A 13 8.44 -1.32 -27.39
CA VAL A 13 7.10 -1.91 -27.35
C VAL A 13 6.54 -1.91 -28.76
N LEU A 14 6.31 -3.11 -29.30
CA LEU A 14 5.66 -3.34 -30.59
C LEU A 14 4.31 -4.03 -30.35
N PRO A 15 3.36 -3.94 -31.29
CA PRO A 15 2.22 -4.85 -31.30
C PRO A 15 2.68 -6.30 -31.20
N SER A 16 1.92 -7.15 -30.50
CA SER A 16 2.27 -8.55 -30.18
C SER A 16 3.34 -8.73 -29.09
N THR A 17 3.92 -7.66 -28.54
CA THR A 17 4.77 -7.75 -27.33
C THR A 17 3.93 -7.88 -26.06
N ARG A 18 4.59 -8.26 -24.96
CA ARG A 18 4.00 -8.37 -23.64
C ARG A 18 4.68 -7.42 -22.67
N VAL A 19 3.89 -6.87 -21.74
CA VAL A 19 4.37 -5.93 -20.73
C VAL A 19 3.80 -6.27 -19.36
N ASP A 20 4.54 -5.91 -18.33
CA ASP A 20 4.07 -5.83 -16.96
C ASP A 20 3.80 -4.35 -16.61
N VAL A 21 2.76 -4.11 -15.83
CA VAL A 21 2.32 -2.76 -15.44
C VAL A 21 2.66 -2.53 -13.97
N LEU A 22 3.55 -1.58 -13.74
CA LEU A 22 4.01 -1.20 -12.41
C LEU A 22 3.32 0.10 -11.98
N LEU A 23 2.85 0.14 -10.74
CA LEU A 23 2.35 1.35 -10.09
C LEU A 23 3.34 1.77 -9.02
N THR A 24 3.79 3.01 -9.11
CA THR A 24 4.61 3.63 -8.09
C THR A 24 3.84 4.78 -7.44
N GLY A 25 3.68 4.73 -6.12
CA GLY A 25 2.95 5.74 -5.37
C GLY A 25 3.07 5.56 -3.86
N ASN A 26 2.27 6.31 -3.10
CA ASN A 26 2.31 6.30 -1.64
C ASN A 26 1.01 5.69 -1.12
N PRO A 27 0.95 4.36 -0.88
CA PRO A 27 -0.25 3.74 -0.37
C PRO A 27 -0.62 4.36 0.99
N SER A 28 -1.89 4.72 1.16
CA SER A 28 -2.45 5.25 2.42
C SER A 28 -1.81 6.54 2.94
N GLY A 29 -1.20 7.35 2.07
CA GLY A 29 -0.54 8.59 2.48
C GLY A 29 0.77 8.35 3.25
N ALA A 30 1.35 7.16 3.13
CA ALA A 30 2.67 6.87 3.68
C ALA A 30 3.71 7.86 3.16
N SER A 31 4.68 8.21 4.01
CA SER A 31 5.80 9.06 3.60
C SER A 31 6.75 8.37 2.63
N GLU A 32 6.71 7.03 2.57
CA GLU A 32 7.59 6.23 1.73
C GLU A 32 6.88 5.76 0.45
N GLN A 33 7.54 5.96 -0.69
CA GLN A 33 7.05 5.53 -1.98
C GLN A 33 7.25 4.01 -2.14
N GLN A 34 6.24 3.36 -2.68
CA GLN A 34 6.22 1.91 -2.92
C GLN A 34 5.86 1.64 -4.39
N THR A 35 6.53 0.65 -4.98
CA THR A 35 6.24 0.13 -6.31
C THR A 35 5.56 -1.23 -6.19
N THR A 36 4.48 -1.44 -6.92
CA THR A 36 3.81 -2.74 -6.99
C THR A 36 3.47 -3.09 -8.43
N THR A 37 3.52 -4.37 -8.76
CA THR A 37 3.01 -4.86 -10.04
C THR A 37 1.49 -4.93 -9.96
N VAL A 38 0.81 -4.17 -10.82
CA VAL A 38 -0.66 -4.13 -10.89
C VAL A 38 -1.16 -5.23 -11.79
N LEU A 39 -0.52 -5.39 -12.95
CA LEU A 39 -0.81 -6.43 -13.93
C LEU A 39 0.48 -7.03 -14.45
N GLU A 40 0.44 -8.32 -14.73
CA GLU A 40 1.52 -9.05 -15.38
C GLU A 40 1.04 -9.65 -16.70
N ASN A 41 1.97 -9.87 -17.61
CA ASN A 41 1.76 -10.64 -18.83
C ASN A 41 0.67 -10.03 -19.75
N VAL A 42 0.60 -8.70 -19.82
CA VAL A 42 -0.41 -7.98 -20.60
C VAL A 42 0.04 -7.85 -22.05
N ALA A 43 -0.81 -8.23 -23.00
CA ALA A 43 -0.50 -8.13 -24.42
C ALA A 43 -0.73 -6.71 -24.96
N VAL A 44 0.19 -6.24 -25.80
CA VAL A 44 0.07 -4.97 -26.51
C VAL A 44 -0.52 -5.24 -27.89
N ILE A 45 -1.62 -4.55 -28.22
CA ILE A 45 -2.30 -4.71 -29.51
C ILE A 45 -2.02 -3.56 -30.48
N ALA A 46 -1.71 -2.38 -29.96
CA ALA A 46 -1.34 -1.25 -30.80
C ALA A 46 -0.42 -0.29 -30.05
N THR A 47 0.40 0.40 -30.83
CA THR A 47 1.26 1.49 -30.38
C THR A 47 1.10 2.64 -31.36
N GLY A 48 1.12 3.86 -30.85
CA GLY A 48 1.00 5.05 -31.68
C GLY A 48 1.57 6.26 -30.95
N GLN A 49 1.30 7.42 -31.52
CA GLN A 49 1.62 8.68 -30.88
C GLN A 49 0.42 9.60 -30.98
N ARG A 50 0.21 10.40 -29.95
CA ARG A 50 -0.80 11.43 -29.88
C ARG A 50 -0.10 12.77 -29.94
N LEU A 51 -0.44 13.55 -30.96
CA LEU A 51 0.05 14.91 -31.07
C LEU A 51 -0.76 15.81 -30.11
N GLU A 52 -0.07 16.36 -29.14
CA GLU A 52 -0.61 17.30 -28.17
C GLU A 52 0.14 18.63 -28.28
N ARG A 53 -0.39 19.71 -27.71
CA ARG A 53 0.38 20.95 -27.56
C ARG A 53 0.91 21.02 -26.14
N ASN A 54 2.18 21.36 -25.98
CA ASN A 54 2.75 21.62 -24.66
C ASN A 54 2.20 22.95 -24.09
N ALA A 55 2.60 23.29 -22.85
CA ALA A 55 2.18 24.55 -22.22
C ALA A 55 2.66 25.82 -22.96
N ALA A 56 3.69 25.70 -23.82
CA ALA A 56 4.20 26.76 -24.67
C ALA A 56 3.49 26.85 -26.04
N GLY A 57 2.59 25.92 -26.36
CA GLY A 57 1.85 25.87 -27.62
C GLY A 57 2.51 25.05 -28.74
N ASP A 58 3.72 24.53 -28.51
CA ASP A 58 4.47 23.73 -29.48
C ASP A 58 3.88 22.32 -29.61
N PRO A 59 3.94 21.71 -30.82
CA PRO A 59 3.57 20.32 -31.00
C PRO A 59 4.49 19.39 -30.19
N GLN A 60 3.89 18.56 -29.35
CA GLN A 60 4.52 17.50 -28.58
C GLN A 60 3.89 16.16 -28.95
N SER A 61 4.70 15.21 -29.42
CA SER A 61 4.24 13.87 -29.72
C SER A 61 4.38 12.97 -28.49
N THR A 62 3.26 12.48 -27.95
CA THR A 62 3.24 11.61 -26.77
C THR A 62 2.96 10.16 -27.20
N PRO A 63 3.82 9.18 -26.88
CA PRO A 63 3.56 7.78 -27.20
C PRO A 63 2.30 7.27 -26.48
N VAL A 64 1.50 6.49 -27.20
CA VAL A 64 0.28 5.85 -26.70
C VAL A 64 0.37 4.36 -26.97
N ILE A 65 0.00 3.57 -25.97
CA ILE A 65 0.01 2.10 -26.05
C ILE A 65 -1.40 1.60 -25.73
N THR A 66 -1.89 0.67 -26.54
CA THR A 66 -3.18 0.01 -26.35
C THR A 66 -2.95 -1.41 -25.86
N LEU A 67 -3.47 -1.70 -24.67
CA LEU A 67 -3.34 -2.97 -23.98
C LEU A 67 -4.60 -3.82 -24.16
N LEU A 68 -4.41 -5.13 -24.35
CA LEU A 68 -5.48 -6.12 -24.28
C LEU A 68 -5.60 -6.60 -22.84
N VAL A 69 -6.72 -6.26 -22.20
CA VAL A 69 -6.98 -6.52 -20.77
C VAL A 69 -8.40 -7.04 -20.56
N SER A 70 -8.62 -7.76 -19.45
CA SER A 70 -9.97 -8.14 -19.01
C SER A 70 -10.71 -6.94 -18.38
N PRO A 71 -12.04 -7.00 -18.22
CA PRO A 71 -12.79 -5.94 -17.54
C PRO A 71 -12.37 -5.71 -16.07
N ASP A 72 -11.94 -6.76 -15.37
CA ASP A 72 -11.41 -6.66 -14.00
C ASP A 72 -10.07 -5.90 -13.99
N ASP A 73 -9.18 -6.27 -14.91
CA ASP A 73 -7.88 -5.62 -15.08
C ASP A 73 -8.01 -4.15 -15.50
N ALA A 74 -8.99 -3.82 -16.34
CA ALA A 74 -9.29 -2.45 -16.75
C ALA A 74 -9.70 -1.57 -15.55
N GLN A 75 -10.44 -2.12 -14.59
CA GLN A 75 -10.80 -1.41 -13.36
C GLN A 75 -9.56 -1.15 -12.50
N LYS A 76 -8.71 -2.17 -12.31
CA LYS A 76 -7.43 -2.03 -11.59
C LYS A 76 -6.54 -0.96 -12.22
N LEU A 77 -6.39 -0.95 -13.54
CA LEU A 77 -5.61 0.05 -14.26
C LEU A 77 -6.17 1.46 -14.13
N THR A 78 -7.50 1.60 -14.19
CA THR A 78 -8.16 2.90 -14.03
C THR A 78 -7.87 3.47 -12.64
N LEU A 79 -7.99 2.64 -11.60
CA LEU A 79 -7.68 3.04 -10.23
C LEU A 79 -6.19 3.32 -10.03
N ALA A 80 -5.31 2.50 -10.59
CA ALA A 80 -3.86 2.72 -10.53
C ALA A 80 -3.48 4.06 -11.16
N SER A 81 -4.12 4.43 -12.27
CA SER A 81 -3.86 5.67 -12.98
C SER A 81 -4.24 6.93 -12.19
N THR A 82 -5.15 6.81 -11.22
CA THR A 82 -5.53 7.95 -10.35
C THR A 82 -4.71 8.00 -9.06
N GLN A 83 -4.17 6.86 -8.61
CA GLN A 83 -3.42 6.75 -7.36
C GLN A 83 -1.94 7.10 -7.47
N GLY A 84 -1.33 6.93 -8.65
CA GLY A 84 0.10 7.14 -8.78
C GLY A 84 0.61 7.14 -10.22
N ARG A 85 1.92 6.90 -10.35
CA ARG A 85 2.59 6.85 -11.64
C ARG A 85 2.62 5.41 -12.15
N ILE A 86 2.16 5.22 -13.39
CA ILE A 86 2.22 3.93 -14.07
C ILE A 86 3.49 3.85 -14.90
N GLN A 87 4.17 2.71 -14.84
CA GLN A 87 5.32 2.39 -15.67
C GLN A 87 5.08 1.03 -16.33
N LEU A 88 5.63 0.85 -17.52
CA LEU A 88 5.58 -0.41 -18.25
C LEU A 88 6.96 -1.04 -18.28
N ALA A 89 7.02 -2.33 -18.01
CA ALA A 89 8.21 -3.14 -18.16
C ALA A 89 7.98 -4.16 -19.29
N LEU A 90 8.92 -4.25 -20.24
CA LEU A 90 8.84 -5.24 -21.31
C LEU A 90 9.08 -6.64 -20.76
N ARG A 91 8.20 -7.58 -21.13
CA ARG A 91 8.27 -8.98 -20.73
C ARG A 91 8.76 -9.84 -21.89
N ASN A 92 9.57 -10.85 -21.57
CA ASN A 92 9.96 -11.87 -22.54
C ASN A 92 8.68 -12.57 -23.08
N PRO A 93 8.45 -12.63 -24.40
CA PRO A 93 7.27 -13.30 -24.96
C PRO A 93 7.15 -14.78 -24.59
N LEU A 94 8.28 -15.45 -24.28
CA LEU A 94 8.32 -16.84 -23.82
C LEU A 94 8.01 -17.00 -22.33
N ASP A 95 8.04 -15.90 -21.57
CA ASP A 95 7.70 -15.92 -20.14
C ASP A 95 6.22 -15.63 -19.95
N THR A 96 5.46 -16.68 -19.69
CA THR A 96 4.02 -16.62 -19.43
C THR A 96 3.67 -16.80 -17.95
N LYS A 97 4.67 -16.92 -17.06
CA LYS A 97 4.45 -17.18 -15.63
C LYS A 97 3.99 -15.91 -14.94
N GLN A 98 2.91 -15.98 -14.17
CA GLN A 98 2.53 -14.91 -13.25
C GLN A 98 3.16 -15.20 -11.89
N GLN A 99 3.66 -14.17 -11.22
CA GLN A 99 4.29 -14.25 -9.92
C GLN A 99 3.57 -13.33 -8.94
N ASP A 100 3.29 -13.83 -7.75
CA ASP A 100 2.83 -12.97 -6.66
C ASP A 100 4.05 -12.21 -6.10
N LEU A 101 4.28 -11.02 -6.63
CA LEU A 101 5.40 -10.16 -6.25
C LEU A 101 4.97 -9.24 -5.11
N ALA A 102 5.67 -9.36 -3.97
CA ALA A 102 5.54 -8.38 -2.90
C ALA A 102 5.94 -6.99 -3.42
N SER A 103 5.21 -5.97 -2.99
CA SER A 103 5.54 -4.60 -3.35
C SER A 103 6.91 -4.17 -2.80
N MET A 104 7.65 -3.40 -3.58
CA MET A 104 9.00 -2.94 -3.23
C MET A 104 8.97 -1.51 -2.69
N ARG A 105 9.62 -1.29 -1.55
CA ARG A 105 9.79 0.04 -0.94
C ARG A 105 11.15 0.63 -1.26
N THR A 106 11.27 1.95 -1.24
CA THR A 106 12.52 2.66 -1.55
C THR A 106 13.71 2.20 -0.70
N ASN A 107 13.52 1.96 0.59
CA ASN A 107 14.62 1.54 1.47
C ASN A 107 15.15 0.13 1.15
N SER A 108 14.31 -0.74 0.56
CA SER A 108 14.72 -2.10 0.18
C SER A 108 15.59 -2.14 -1.09
N LEU A 109 15.65 -1.05 -1.86
CA LEU A 109 16.42 -0.98 -3.11
C LEU A 109 17.92 -0.80 -2.88
N TYR A 110 18.31 -0.19 -1.76
CA TYR A 110 19.71 0.11 -1.44
C TYR A 110 20.26 -0.92 -0.44
N LYS A 111 21.25 -1.70 -0.86
CA LYS A 111 22.01 -2.56 0.07
C LYS A 111 22.87 -1.66 0.97
N ASN A 112 22.78 -1.85 2.29
CA ASN A 112 23.54 -1.17 3.36
C ASN A 112 22.98 0.15 3.93
N VAL A 113 21.72 0.52 3.66
CA VAL A 113 21.06 1.57 4.45
C VAL A 113 20.31 0.89 5.59
N SER A 114 20.96 0.77 6.75
CA SER A 114 20.26 0.33 7.97
C SER A 114 19.19 1.36 8.28
N ALA A 115 17.92 1.05 8.00
CA ALA A 115 16.84 1.83 8.58
C ALA A 115 17.00 1.84 10.10
N PRO A 116 16.79 2.98 10.78
CA PRO A 116 16.63 2.95 12.22
C PRO A 116 15.48 1.98 12.50
N MET A 117 15.72 0.98 13.35
CA MET A 117 14.66 0.06 13.77
C MET A 117 13.49 0.90 14.27
N PRO A 118 12.24 0.59 13.91
CA PRO A 118 11.11 1.20 14.57
C PRO A 118 11.29 0.87 16.05
N VAL A 119 11.50 1.90 16.87
CA VAL A 119 11.45 1.74 18.32
C VAL A 119 10.03 1.30 18.57
N VAL A 120 9.82 -0.01 18.70
CA VAL A 120 8.68 -0.55 19.42
C VAL A 120 8.84 0.09 20.78
N ARG A 121 8.17 1.23 20.99
CA ARG A 121 7.87 1.67 22.35
C ARG A 121 7.14 0.48 22.90
N GLU A 122 7.83 -0.30 23.74
CA GLU A 122 7.16 -1.27 24.58
C GLU A 122 5.95 -0.50 25.11
N ARG A 123 4.76 -0.94 24.70
CA ARG A 123 3.58 -0.63 25.49
C ARG A 123 3.95 -1.23 26.82
N HIS A 124 4.48 -0.41 27.72
CA HIS A 124 4.55 -0.72 29.13
C HIS A 124 3.18 -1.31 29.41
N LYS A 125 3.14 -2.62 29.71
CA LYS A 125 1.91 -3.28 30.11
C LYS A 125 1.35 -2.35 31.14
N ARG A 126 0.25 -1.66 30.80
CA ARG A 126 -0.44 -0.81 31.76
C ARG A 126 -0.72 -1.78 32.88
N LYS A 127 0.03 -1.65 33.97
CA LYS A 127 -0.19 -2.45 35.17
C LYS A 127 -1.67 -2.23 35.41
N THR A 128 -2.48 -3.28 35.25
CA THR A 128 -3.86 -3.22 35.67
C THR A 128 -3.73 -2.81 37.13
N VAL A 129 -4.02 -1.54 37.42
CA VAL A 129 -4.17 -1.10 38.79
C VAL A 129 -5.42 -1.84 39.19
N GLU A 130 -5.20 -2.96 39.88
CA GLU A 130 -6.25 -3.70 40.55
C GLU A 130 -7.02 -2.65 41.34
N LEU A 131 -8.29 -2.49 40.97
CA LEU A 131 -9.18 -1.53 41.61
C LEU A 131 -9.07 -1.83 43.11
N PRO A 132 -8.73 -0.86 43.98
CA PRO A 132 -8.70 -1.13 45.40
C PRO A 132 -10.06 -1.73 45.80
N PRO A 133 -10.07 -2.79 46.63
CA PRO A 133 -11.32 -3.44 47.01
C PRO A 133 -12.26 -2.41 47.61
N ALA A 134 -13.54 -2.49 47.24
CA ALA A 134 -14.57 -1.61 47.75
C ALA A 134 -14.55 -1.63 49.30
N PRO A 135 -14.71 -0.48 49.97
CA PRO A 135 -14.69 -0.46 51.44
C PRO A 135 -15.84 -1.31 51.99
N ASP A 136 -15.52 -2.19 52.94
CA ASP A 136 -16.50 -3.04 53.61
C ASP A 136 -17.51 -2.17 54.39
N LEU A 137 -18.79 -2.55 54.26
CA LEU A 137 -19.92 -1.94 54.98
C LEU A 137 -19.68 -2.03 56.50
N TYR A 138 -19.87 -0.89 57.19
CA TYR A 138 -19.63 -0.71 58.61
C TYR A 138 -20.41 -1.73 59.45
N THR A 139 -19.70 -2.59 60.19
CA THR A 139 -20.30 -3.45 61.21
C THR A 139 -20.20 -2.75 62.57
N VAL A 140 -21.34 -2.38 63.17
CA VAL A 140 -21.36 -1.81 64.53
C VAL A 140 -21.45 -2.95 65.53
N GLN A 141 -20.38 -3.14 66.30
CA GLN A 141 -20.34 -4.11 67.38
C GLN A 141 -20.95 -3.49 68.65
N VAL A 142 -22.14 -3.95 69.04
CA VAL A 142 -22.79 -3.49 70.27
C VAL A 142 -22.45 -4.46 71.39
N ILE A 143 -21.70 -4.00 72.39
CA ILE A 143 -21.34 -4.78 73.57
C ILE A 143 -22.37 -4.51 74.67
N ARG A 144 -23.12 -5.53 75.07
CA ARG A 144 -23.95 -5.49 76.30
C ARG A 144 -23.45 -6.55 77.26
N GLY A 145 -22.54 -6.16 78.16
CA GLY A 145 -21.96 -7.06 79.15
C GLY A 145 -21.16 -8.21 78.53
N ASN A 146 -21.26 -9.42 79.09
CA ASN A 146 -20.46 -10.59 78.70
C ASN A 146 -20.98 -11.35 77.45
N LYS A 147 -21.69 -10.68 76.53
CA LYS A 147 -22.10 -11.27 75.24
C LYS A 147 -22.00 -10.24 74.11
N THR A 148 -21.43 -10.69 72.99
CA THR A 148 -21.26 -9.91 71.75
C THR A 148 -22.25 -10.42 70.71
N ASP A 149 -22.98 -9.51 70.05
CA ASP A 149 -23.81 -9.83 68.88
C ASP A 149 -23.44 -8.91 67.71
N LEU A 150 -23.43 -9.45 66.49
CA LEU A 150 -22.92 -8.83 65.26
C LEU A 150 -24.07 -8.59 64.30
N GLN A 151 -24.50 -7.33 64.16
CA GLN A 151 -25.54 -6.95 63.22
C GLN A 151 -24.96 -6.15 62.05
N LYS A 152 -25.23 -6.62 60.82
CA LYS A 152 -24.77 -6.02 59.56
C LYS A 152 -25.86 -5.11 58.98
N PHE A 153 -25.47 -4.00 58.36
CA PHE A 153 -26.33 -3.08 57.61
C PHE A 153 -25.75 -2.81 56.22
#